data_AF-D0P261-F1
#
_entry.id   AF-D0P261-F1
#
_cell.length_a   1.000
_cell.length_b   1.000
_cell.length_c   1.000
_cell.angle_alpha   90.00
_cell.angle_beta   90.00
_cell.angle_gamma   90.00
#
_symmetry.space_group_name_H-M   'P 1'
#
loop_
_entity.id
_entity.type
_entity.pdbx_description
1 polymer ?
#
loop_
_entity_poly.entity_id
_entity_poly.type
_entity_poly.pdbx_seq_one_letter_code
_entity_poly.pdbx_strand_id
1 'polypeptide(L)'
;MGRQDLPLPRRDFPDFSVSPEEHQDCKDLATKLLAHTVHEFERVAYDENGAVGHRRWKAKSTKNDITLYRERDGGSMGMVLADSLHRLVEKQEIFSPTAATLIPPTLLLIGTRQVSWRTP
;
A
#
# COMPACT_ATOMS: atom_id res chain seq x y z
N MET A 1 -24.88 -29.99 -3.83
CA MET A 1 -23.92 -28.88 -3.71
C MET A 1 -24.67 -27.69 -3.14
N GLY A 2 -24.57 -27.45 -1.83
CA GLY A 2 -25.32 -26.39 -1.15
C GLY A 2 -24.71 -25.02 -1.43
N ARG A 3 -25.55 -24.06 -1.84
CA ARG A 3 -25.19 -22.64 -1.94
C ARG A 3 -24.70 -22.17 -0.57
N GLN A 4 -23.48 -21.63 -0.51
CA GLN A 4 -23.01 -20.93 0.68
C GLN A 4 -23.68 -19.57 0.68
N ASP A 5 -24.71 -19.42 1.52
CA ASP A 5 -25.41 -18.18 1.71
C ASP A 5 -24.48 -17.21 2.47
N LEU A 6 -23.90 -16.27 1.73
CA LEU A 6 -23.21 -15.12 2.29
C LEU A 6 -24.25 -14.03 2.61
N PRO A 7 -24.09 -13.28 3.71
CA PRO A 7 -22.96 -13.27 4.64
C PRO A 7 -23.05 -14.35 5.74
N LEU A 8 -21.88 -14.89 6.13
CA LEU A 8 -21.78 -15.85 7.22
C LEU A 8 -22.28 -15.24 8.56
N PRO A 9 -23.07 -15.97 9.34
CA PRO A 9 -23.47 -15.57 10.70
C PRO A 9 -22.28 -15.23 11.60
N ARG A 10 -22.39 -14.18 12.43
CA ARG A 10 -21.30 -13.78 13.38
C ARG A 10 -20.86 -14.93 14.31
N ARG A 11 -21.79 -15.82 14.68
CA ARG A 11 -21.54 -17.00 15.53
C ARG A 11 -20.58 -18.02 14.92
N ASP A 12 -20.39 -17.98 13.59
CA ASP A 12 -19.53 -18.91 12.87
C ASP A 12 -18.09 -18.40 12.78
N PHE A 13 -17.81 -17.21 13.32
CA PHE A 13 -16.47 -16.66 13.44
C PHE A 13 -15.93 -16.92 14.84
N PRO A 14 -14.64 -17.27 14.97
CA PRO A 14 -14.02 -17.41 16.28
C PRO A 14 -14.05 -16.07 17.03
N ASP A 15 -14.26 -16.15 18.35
CA ASP A 15 -14.07 -15.00 19.21
C ASP A 15 -12.59 -14.62 19.20
N PHE A 16 -12.32 -13.41 18.76
CA PHE A 16 -10.98 -12.86 18.65
C PHE A 16 -10.78 -11.85 19.76
N SER A 17 -10.00 -12.22 20.77
CA SER A 17 -9.53 -11.32 21.81
C SER A 17 -8.08 -10.96 21.53
N VAL A 18 -7.78 -9.67 21.58
CA VAL A 18 -6.43 -9.13 21.40
C VAL A 18 -6.01 -8.48 22.71
N SER A 19 -4.75 -8.67 23.10
CA SER A 19 -4.20 -7.93 24.25
C SER A 19 -4.18 -6.42 23.95
N PRO A 20 -4.22 -5.57 24.98
CA PRO A 20 -4.09 -4.12 24.78
C PRO A 20 -2.80 -3.72 24.04
N GLU A 21 -1.72 -4.48 24.22
CA GLU A 21 -0.42 -4.28 23.57
C GLU A 21 -0.48 -4.59 22.07
N GLU A 22 -0.97 -5.77 21.69
CA GLU A 22 -1.14 -6.15 20.29
C GLU A 22 -2.09 -5.17 19.56
N HIS A 23 -3.13 -4.67 20.24
CA HIS A 23 -4.04 -3.68 19.69
C HIS A 23 -3.34 -2.34 19.42
N GLN A 24 -2.46 -1.92 20.33
CA GLN A 24 -1.68 -0.70 20.16
C GLN A 24 -0.64 -0.86 19.03
N ASP A 25 0.02 -2.01 18.95
CA ASP A 25 0.98 -2.27 17.88
C ASP A 25 0.33 -2.33 16.50
N CYS A 26 -0.88 -2.90 16.41
CA CYS A 26 -1.68 -2.85 15.19
C CYS A 26 -2.02 -1.41 14.78
N LYS A 27 -2.37 -0.55 15.75
CA LYS A 27 -2.63 0.87 15.48
C LYS A 27 -1.38 1.60 15.02
N ASP A 28 -0.23 1.33 15.64
CA ASP A 28 1.04 1.95 15.28
C ASP A 28 1.47 1.54 13.87
N LEU A 29 1.30 0.25 13.52
CA LEU A 29 1.51 -0.28 12.17
C LEU A 29 0.64 0.46 11.15
N ALA A 30 -0.67 0.51 11.38
CA ALA A 30 -1.64 1.14 10.49
C ALA A 30 -1.37 2.64 10.33
N THR A 31 -1.00 3.33 11.43
CA THR A 31 -0.68 4.76 11.43
C THR A 31 0.55 5.04 10.56
N LYS A 32 1.61 4.23 10.67
CA LYS A 32 2.82 4.39 9.84
C LYS A 32 2.55 4.13 8.36
N LEU A 33 1.76 3.10 8.05
CA LEU A 33 1.34 2.81 6.66
C LEU A 33 0.53 3.97 6.07
N LEU A 34 -0.43 4.50 6.83
CA LEU A 34 -1.28 5.60 6.38
C LEU A 34 -0.47 6.88 6.19
N ALA A 35 0.35 7.25 7.17
CA ALA A 35 1.20 8.44 7.09
C ALA A 35 2.13 8.40 5.87
N HIS A 36 2.77 7.25 5.61
CA HIS A 36 3.59 7.08 4.41
C HIS A 36 2.77 7.20 3.12
N THR A 37 1.60 6.57 3.06
CA THR A 37 0.74 6.60 1.87
C THR A 37 0.25 8.02 1.55
N VAL A 38 -0.19 8.75 2.57
CA VAL A 38 -0.61 10.16 2.44
C VAL A 38 0.56 11.02 1.99
N HIS A 39 1.73 10.86 2.60
CA HIS A 39 2.92 11.62 2.23
C HIS A 39 3.33 11.39 0.76
N GLU A 40 3.34 10.14 0.28
CA GLU A 40 3.62 9.85 -1.13
C GLU A 40 2.55 10.40 -2.07
N PHE A 41 1.28 10.37 -1.67
CA PHE A 41 0.20 11.00 -2.43
C PHE A 41 0.40 12.51 -2.54
N GLU A 42 0.63 13.20 -1.41
CA GLU A 42 0.82 14.65 -1.37
C GLU A 42 2.02 15.08 -2.21
N ARG A 43 3.14 14.37 -2.10
CA ARG A 43 4.34 14.61 -2.90
C ARG A 43 4.08 14.51 -4.40
N VAL A 44 3.33 13.48 -4.82
CA VAL A 44 2.96 13.32 -6.23
C VAL A 44 1.96 14.40 -6.67
N ALA A 45 0.95 14.69 -5.87
CA ALA A 45 -0.14 15.59 -6.22
C ALA A 45 0.29 17.07 -6.23
N TYR A 46 1.08 17.48 -5.25
CA TYR A 46 1.41 18.88 -4.98
C TYR A 46 2.84 19.24 -5.36
N ASP A 47 3.83 18.42 -5.02
CA ASP A 47 5.24 18.75 -5.30
C ASP A 47 5.64 18.41 -6.74
N GLU A 48 5.16 17.28 -7.25
CA GLU A 48 5.47 16.80 -8.60
C GLU A 48 4.38 17.21 -9.63
N ASN A 49 3.36 17.99 -9.23
CA ASN A 49 2.24 18.43 -10.09
C ASN A 49 1.53 17.28 -10.85
N GLY A 50 1.47 16.10 -10.24
CA GLY A 50 0.92 14.89 -10.85
C GLY A 50 1.83 14.24 -11.90
N ALA A 51 3.06 14.74 -12.11
CA ALA A 51 4.03 14.13 -13.00
C ALA A 51 4.77 12.99 -12.28
N VAL A 52 4.76 11.79 -12.87
CA VAL A 52 5.45 10.64 -12.29
C VAL A 52 6.91 10.65 -12.72
N GLY A 53 7.83 10.90 -11.78
CA GLY A 53 9.27 10.86 -12.05
C GLY A 53 9.77 9.48 -12.50
N HIS A 54 10.12 9.32 -13.78
CA HIS A 54 10.61 8.05 -14.36
C HIS A 54 11.91 7.50 -13.75
N ARG A 55 12.67 8.34 -13.02
CA ARG A 55 13.87 7.93 -12.28
C ARG A 55 13.52 7.06 -11.07
N ARG A 56 12.44 7.40 -10.36
CA ARG A 56 11.98 6.67 -9.17
C ARG A 56 10.94 5.61 -9.53
N TRP A 57 10.07 5.88 -10.49
CA TRP A 57 8.95 5.03 -10.83
C TRP A 57 9.15 4.31 -12.17
N LYS A 58 8.83 3.01 -12.21
CA LYS A 58 8.78 2.18 -13.42
C LYS A 58 7.33 1.78 -13.69
N ALA A 59 6.80 2.22 -14.83
CA ALA A 59 5.48 1.78 -15.28
C ALA A 59 5.44 0.24 -15.43
N LYS A 60 4.37 -0.38 -14.95
CA LYS A 60 4.14 -1.83 -15.00
C LYS A 60 3.01 -2.21 -15.93
N SER A 61 1.92 -1.47 -15.90
CA SER A 61 0.76 -1.72 -16.74
C SER A 61 -0.06 -0.44 -16.90
N THR A 62 -0.70 -0.27 -18.06
CA THR A 62 -1.69 0.78 -18.29
C THR A 62 -2.99 0.12 -18.73
N LYS A 63 -4.11 0.48 -18.11
CA LYS A 63 -5.45 -0.01 -18.46
C LYS A 63 -6.48 1.07 -18.16
N ASN A 64 -7.39 1.34 -19.10
CA ASN A 64 -8.48 2.32 -18.93
C ASN A 64 -7.96 3.69 -18.45
N ASP A 65 -6.93 4.21 -19.09
CA ASP A 65 -6.28 5.48 -18.72
C ASP A 65 -5.69 5.51 -17.30
N ILE A 66 -5.51 4.35 -16.66
CA ILE A 66 -4.85 4.22 -15.36
C ILE A 66 -3.51 3.52 -15.59
N THR A 67 -2.43 4.17 -15.20
CA THR A 67 -1.10 3.57 -15.22
C THR A 67 -0.66 3.18 -13.82
N LEU A 68 -0.33 1.90 -13.66
CA LEU A 68 0.30 1.32 -12.48
C LEU A 68 1.81 1.50 -12.59
N TYR A 69 2.40 2.15 -11.60
CA TYR A 69 3.84 2.28 -11.45
C TYR A 69 4.31 1.48 -10.24
N ARG A 70 5.50 0.90 -10.35
CA ARG A 70 6.24 0.35 -9.21
C ARG A 70 7.47 1.21 -8.98
N GLU A 71 7.79 1.49 -7.72
CA GLU A 71 9.07 2.11 -7.38
C GLU A 71 10.25 1.22 -7.85
N ARG A 72 11.32 1.85 -8.32
CA ARG A 72 12.59 1.20 -8.63
C ARG A 72 13.37 1.01 -7.32
N ASP A 73 14.14 -0.08 -7.21
CA ASP A 73 14.85 -0.54 -6.00
C ASP A 73 15.81 0.47 -5.32
N GLY A 74 15.91 1.72 -5.79
CA GLY A 74 16.79 2.76 -5.25
C GLY A 74 16.08 4.05 -4.85
N GLY A 75 15.01 3.97 -4.04
CA GLY A 75 14.07 5.06 -3.84
C GLY A 75 13.80 5.56 -2.41
N SER A 76 14.67 5.33 -1.43
CA SER A 76 14.71 6.01 -0.11
C SER A 76 13.51 5.79 0.85
N MET A 77 12.26 6.05 0.46
CA MET A 77 11.10 6.11 1.38
C MET A 77 10.45 4.75 1.64
N GLY A 78 10.26 3.93 0.60
CA GLY A 78 9.74 2.57 0.75
C GLY A 78 10.66 1.70 1.61
N MET A 79 11.97 1.95 1.58
CA MET A 79 12.94 1.29 2.45
C MET A 79 12.83 1.75 3.91
N VAL A 80 12.60 3.06 4.15
CA VAL A 80 12.38 3.60 5.51
C VAL A 80 11.09 3.06 6.12
N LEU A 81 10.03 2.95 5.32
CA LEU A 81 8.81 2.29 5.75
C LEU A 81 9.07 0.80 6.00
N ALA A 82 9.69 0.07 5.07
CA ALA A 82 10.00 -1.36 5.24
C ALA A 82 10.80 -1.63 6.53
N ASP A 83 11.83 -0.84 6.81
CA ASP A 83 12.65 -0.94 8.02
C ASP A 83 11.83 -0.62 9.30
N SER A 84 10.96 0.39 9.23
CA SER A 84 10.06 0.74 10.34
C SER A 84 8.98 -0.30 10.60
N LEU A 85 8.49 -0.97 9.56
CA LEU A 85 7.53 -2.07 9.66
C LEU A 85 8.23 -3.35 10.14
N HIS A 86 9.44 -3.64 9.66
CA HIS A 86 10.22 -4.81 10.06
C HIS A 86 10.46 -4.83 11.56
N ARG A 87 10.94 -3.71 12.13
CA ARG A 87 11.12 -3.56 13.59
C ARG A 87 9.83 -3.71 14.42
N LEU A 88 8.67 -3.45 13.81
CA LEU A 88 7.37 -3.58 14.48
C LEU A 88 6.84 -5.00 14.41
N VAL A 89 7.11 -5.69 13.30
CA VAL A 89 6.76 -7.08 13.07
C VAL A 89 7.67 -8.04 13.82
N GLU A 90 8.96 -7.74 13.97
CA GLU A 90 9.88 -8.50 14.83
C GLU A 90 9.44 -8.55 16.31
N LYS A 91 8.64 -7.57 16.76
CA LYS A 91 8.17 -7.49 18.14
C LYS A 91 6.95 -8.37 18.42
N GLN A 92 6.21 -8.79 17.40
CA GLN A 92 4.90 -9.40 17.58
C GLN A 92 4.71 -10.63 16.68
N GLU A 93 4.39 -11.78 17.29
CA GLU A 93 4.19 -13.05 16.58
C GLU A 93 2.92 -13.06 15.70
N ILE A 94 2.01 -12.10 15.89
CA ILE A 94 0.77 -11.97 15.11
C ILE A 94 1.01 -11.56 13.65
N PHE A 95 2.18 -10.96 13.36
CA PHE A 95 2.52 -10.52 12.02
C PHE A 95 3.39 -11.56 11.32
N SER A 96 3.05 -11.88 10.07
CA SER A 96 3.89 -12.78 9.28
C SER A 96 5.27 -12.16 9.05
N PRO A 97 6.37 -12.84 9.40
CA PRO A 97 7.73 -12.35 9.18
C PRO A 97 8.14 -12.39 7.70
N THR A 98 7.29 -12.92 6.82
CA THR A 98 7.60 -13.04 5.39
C THR A 98 7.84 -11.66 4.80
N ALA A 99 9.02 -11.43 4.23
CA ALA A 99 9.41 -10.17 3.60
C ALA A 99 8.37 -9.66 2.59
N ALA A 100 7.67 -10.55 1.87
CA ALA A 100 6.60 -10.18 0.93
C ALA A 100 5.40 -9.45 1.56
N THR A 101 5.11 -9.68 2.84
CA THR A 101 4.08 -8.96 3.62
C THR A 101 4.56 -7.59 4.11
N LEU A 102 5.89 -7.40 4.15
CA LEU A 102 6.57 -6.22 4.67
C LEU A 102 7.13 -5.31 3.57
N ILE A 103 7.15 -5.76 2.31
CA ILE A 103 7.44 -4.90 1.16
C ILE A 103 6.28 -3.92 1.09
N PRO A 104 6.48 -2.64 1.41
CA PRO A 104 5.40 -1.69 1.26
C PRO A 104 4.99 -1.69 -0.20
N PRO A 105 3.68 -1.67 -0.50
CA PRO A 105 3.22 -1.47 -1.85
C PRO A 105 3.59 -0.05 -2.26
N THR A 106 4.84 0.19 -2.69
CA THR A 106 5.18 1.37 -3.51
C THR A 106 4.69 1.12 -4.91
N LEU A 107 3.36 1.00 -4.99
CA LEU A 107 2.56 1.04 -6.18
C LEU A 107 1.90 2.41 -6.23
N LEU A 108 2.04 3.09 -7.35
CA LEU A 108 1.38 4.35 -7.61
C LEU A 108 0.42 4.13 -8.78
N LEU A 109 -0.85 4.47 -8.60
CA LEU A 109 -1.84 4.47 -9.67
C LEU A 109 -2.14 5.91 -10.04
N ILE A 110 -1.87 6.28 -11.30
CA ILE A 110 -2.16 7.62 -11.82
C ILE A 110 -3.09 7.51 -13.02
N GLY A 111 -4.13 8.33 -13.03
CA GLY A 111 -4.95 8.58 -14.21
C GLY A 111 -4.18 9.42 -15.23
N THR A 112 -3.92 8.87 -16.41
CA THR A 112 -3.32 9.60 -17.53
C THR A 112 -4.41 10.34 -18.28
N ARG A 113 -4.36 11.68 -18.34
CA ARG A 113 -5.15 12.42 -19.32
C ARG A 113 -4.63 12.07 -20.71
N GLN A 114 -5.40 11.35 -21.53
CA GLN A 114 -5.12 11.29 -22.96
C GLN A 114 -5.24 12.71 -23.54
N VAL A 115 -4.11 13.36 -23.79
CA VAL A 115 -4.10 14.53 -24.65
C VAL A 115 -4.23 14.00 -26.08
N SER A 116 -5.47 13.90 -26.54
CA SER A 116 -5.77 13.67 -27.96
C SER A 116 -5.30 14.89 -28.74
N TRP A 117 -4.06 14.87 -29.23
CA TRP A 117 -3.65 15.75 -30.32
C TRP A 117 -4.43 15.33 -31.57
N ARG A 118 -5.59 15.95 -31.79
CA ARG A 118 -6.11 16.07 -33.15
C ARG A 118 -5.19 17.05 -33.85
N THR A 119 -4.25 16.52 -34.63
CA THR A 119 -3.57 17.28 -35.69
C THR A 119 -4.61 17.74 -36.73
N PRO A 120 -4.35 18.88 -37.39
CA PRO A 120 -5.35 19.81 -37.94
C PRO A 120 -6.21 19.25 -39.08
#